data_AF-A0A2H9LXE9-F1
#
_entry.id   AF-A0A2H9LXE9-F1
#
_cell.length_a   1.000
_cell.length_b   1.000
_cell.length_c   1.000
_cell.angle_alpha   90.00
_cell.angle_beta   90.00
_cell.angle_gamma   90.00
#
_symmetry.space_group_name_H-M   'P 1'
#
loop_
_entity.id
_entity.type
_entity.pdbx_description
1 polymer ?
#
loop_
_entity_poly.entity_id
_entity_poly.type
_entity_poly.pdbx_seq_one_letter_code
_entity_poly.pdbx_strand_id
1 'polypeptide(L)'
;DVTIDEPADERTQNVDRRFSKFATGVESITGINTGYVNLFSNYDGKVEDADVALVGWGSTKGVLLEVLKMLAADGIKATFLQVVYIHPFPEKKVAEFLGKSQLVIDVEGNKTSQLAQIIREKTGIRIDKTINKYDGRNFDPDDVAETVKEMIGTNGKDDKNYTNGNGRNKSEKTGKKDKEINPVEDIEKI
;
A
#
# COMPACT_ATOMS: atom_id res chain seq x y z
N ASP A 1 -44.81 21.39 -0.45
CA ASP A 1 -43.36 21.52 -0.28
C ASP A 1 -43.03 22.60 0.72
N VAL A 2 -42.25 22.24 1.75
CA VAL A 2 -41.60 23.22 2.62
C VAL A 2 -40.19 23.38 2.09
N THR A 3 -39.89 24.53 1.50
CA THR A 3 -38.52 24.86 1.08
C THR A 3 -37.72 25.16 2.34
N ILE A 4 -36.73 24.32 2.65
CA ILE A 4 -35.74 24.62 3.69
C ILE A 4 -34.72 25.57 3.04
N ASP A 5 -34.82 26.85 3.36
CA ASP A 5 -33.84 27.86 2.99
C ASP A 5 -32.84 28.00 4.16
N GLU A 6 -31.73 27.27 4.10
CA GLU A 6 -30.64 27.35 5.08
C GLU A 6 -29.67 28.45 4.62
N PRO A 7 -29.47 29.52 5.40
CA PRO A 7 -28.54 30.57 5.03
C PRO A 7 -27.10 30.04 4.97
N ALA A 8 -26.28 30.63 4.10
CA ALA A 8 -24.97 30.07 3.73
C ALA A 8 -23.98 29.95 4.91
N ASP A 9 -24.11 30.83 5.91
CA ASP A 9 -23.37 30.82 7.16
C ASP A 9 -23.76 29.66 8.06
N GLU A 10 -25.05 29.36 8.23
CA GLU A 10 -25.52 28.18 8.95
C GLU A 10 -25.03 26.89 8.30
N ARG A 11 -25.08 26.83 6.95
CA ARG A 11 -24.55 25.71 6.18
C ARG A 11 -23.07 25.49 6.45
N THR A 12 -22.28 26.57 6.46
CA THR A 12 -20.83 26.54 6.72
C THR A 12 -20.54 26.06 8.14
N GLN A 13 -21.20 26.63 9.16
CA GLN A 13 -21.03 26.20 10.55
C GLN A 13 -21.40 24.72 10.76
N ASN A 14 -22.45 24.24 10.07
CA ASN A 14 -22.86 22.84 10.15
C ASN A 14 -21.82 21.91 9.51
N VAL A 15 -21.16 22.32 8.43
CA VAL A 15 -20.03 21.59 7.84
C VAL A 15 -18.85 21.60 8.81
N ASP A 16 -18.44 22.76 9.33
CA ASP A 16 -17.32 22.88 10.26
C ASP A 16 -17.52 22.03 11.52
N ARG A 17 -18.75 21.98 12.06
CA ARG A 17 -19.10 21.12 13.20
C ARG A 17 -18.94 19.63 12.90
N ARG A 18 -19.16 19.20 11.65
CA ARG A 18 -18.93 17.79 11.24
C ARG A 18 -17.43 17.49 11.14
N PHE A 19 -16.65 18.41 10.59
CA PHE A 19 -15.19 18.27 10.48
C PHE A 19 -14.49 18.35 11.84
N SER A 20 -14.99 19.15 12.79
CA SER A 20 -14.42 19.22 14.14
C SER A 20 -14.59 17.91 14.90
N LYS A 21 -15.71 17.18 14.72
CA LYS A 21 -15.88 15.83 15.27
C LYS A 21 -14.84 14.85 14.76
N PHE A 22 -14.49 14.96 13.47
CA PHE A 22 -13.42 14.15 12.90
C PHE A 22 -12.10 14.47 13.59
N ALA A 23 -11.70 15.75 13.67
CA ALA A 23 -10.48 16.19 14.33
C ALA A 23 -10.37 15.72 15.80
N THR A 24 -11.43 15.90 16.59
CA THR A 24 -11.48 15.41 17.98
C THR A 24 -11.39 13.88 18.07
N GLY A 25 -12.04 13.18 17.12
CA GLY A 25 -11.92 11.72 16.99
C GLY A 25 -10.48 11.29 16.73
N VAL A 26 -9.79 11.94 15.79
CA VAL A 26 -8.37 11.68 15.49
C VAL A 26 -7.51 11.86 16.75
N GLU A 27 -7.65 12.98 17.45
CA GLU A 27 -6.89 13.26 18.68
C GLU A 27 -7.10 12.17 19.73
N SER A 28 -8.36 11.79 19.98
CA SER A 28 -8.69 10.73 20.94
C SER A 28 -8.07 9.37 20.58
N ILE A 29 -8.05 9.02 19.29
CA ILE A 29 -7.46 7.77 18.81
C ILE A 29 -5.92 7.85 18.81
N THR A 30 -5.32 9.03 18.59
CA THR A 30 -3.85 9.24 18.71
C THR A 30 -3.32 9.23 20.13
N GLY A 31 -4.14 9.66 21.10
CA GLY A 31 -3.78 9.62 22.53
C GLY A 31 -3.80 8.20 23.11
N ILE A 32 -4.53 7.28 22.48
CA ILE A 32 -4.49 5.85 22.79
C ILE A 32 -3.38 5.26 21.92
N ASN A 33 -2.33 4.72 22.55
CA ASN A 33 -1.13 4.20 21.90
C ASN A 33 -1.36 2.90 21.10
N THR A 34 -2.47 2.81 20.35
CA THR A 34 -2.90 1.67 19.53
C THR A 34 -2.81 2.02 18.04
N GLY A 35 -1.60 1.83 17.51
CA GLY A 35 -1.30 1.29 16.18
C GLY A 35 -2.12 1.75 14.98
N TYR A 36 -2.05 3.04 14.60
CA TYR A 36 -2.42 3.46 13.24
C TYR A 36 -1.65 2.74 12.14
N VAL A 37 -0.41 2.40 12.48
CA VAL A 37 0.48 1.54 11.74
C VAL A 37 1.12 0.57 12.71
N ASN A 38 1.51 -0.60 12.22
CA ASN A 38 2.43 -1.50 12.91
C ASN A 38 3.71 -1.60 12.08
N LEU A 39 4.87 -1.60 12.75
CA LEU A 39 6.16 -1.80 12.12
C LEU A 39 6.75 -3.13 12.58
N PHE A 40 7.24 -3.89 11.62
CA PHE A 40 7.96 -5.15 11.84
C PHE A 40 9.31 -5.09 11.12
N SER A 41 10.31 -5.78 11.65
CA SER A 41 11.61 -5.98 11.01
C SER A 41 12.06 -7.42 11.21
N ASN A 42 12.91 -7.91 10.30
CA ASN A 42 13.58 -9.20 10.45
C ASN A 42 15.03 -9.09 10.95
N TYR A 43 15.44 -7.89 11.38
CA TYR A 43 16.77 -7.57 11.86
C TYR A 43 16.71 -6.50 12.96
N ASP A 44 17.77 -6.42 13.75
CA ASP A 44 18.00 -5.35 14.72
C ASP A 44 18.75 -4.19 14.04
N GLY A 45 18.14 -3.01 13.99
CA GLY A 45 18.72 -1.84 13.35
C GLY A 45 17.70 -0.75 13.05
N LYS A 46 18.11 0.24 12.27
CA LYS A 46 17.22 1.33 11.83
C LYS A 46 16.64 1.02 10.46
N VAL A 47 15.54 1.68 10.11
CA VAL A 47 14.84 1.47 8.82
C VAL A 47 15.73 1.78 7.61
N GLU A 48 16.62 2.77 7.72
CA GLU A 48 17.60 3.09 6.67
C GLU A 48 18.62 1.98 6.38
N ASP A 49 18.78 1.01 7.29
CA ASP A 49 19.67 -0.15 7.12
C ASP A 49 19.00 -1.31 6.35
N ALA A 50 17.69 -1.22 6.04
CA ALA A 50 16.97 -2.24 5.30
C ALA A 50 17.28 -2.19 3.80
N ASP A 51 17.42 -3.36 3.19
CA ASP A 51 17.49 -3.52 1.74
C ASP A 51 16.12 -3.23 1.10
N VAL A 52 15.03 -3.50 1.82
CA VAL A 52 13.66 -3.28 1.35
C VAL A 52 12.69 -2.95 2.49
N ALA A 53 11.76 -2.03 2.23
CA ALA A 53 10.60 -1.77 3.06
C ALA A 53 9.33 -2.25 2.34
N LEU A 54 8.64 -3.21 2.92
CA LEU A 54 7.33 -3.67 2.48
C LEU A 54 6.25 -2.78 3.12
N VAL A 55 5.22 -2.44 2.37
CA VAL A 55 4.03 -1.76 2.89
C VAL A 55 2.78 -2.53 2.46
N GLY A 56 1.78 -2.55 3.33
CA GLY A 56 0.54 -3.29 3.07
C GLY A 56 -0.52 -3.05 4.13
N TRP A 57 -1.71 -3.60 3.91
CA TRP A 57 -2.89 -3.39 4.76
C TRP A 57 -3.82 -4.61 4.72
N GLY A 58 -4.66 -4.73 5.74
CA GLY A 58 -5.66 -5.80 5.82
C GLY A 58 -5.04 -7.21 5.83
N SER A 59 -5.52 -8.07 4.93
CA SER A 59 -5.20 -9.51 4.89
C SER A 59 -3.74 -9.81 4.50
N THR A 60 -3.00 -8.86 3.95
CA THR A 60 -1.59 -9.08 3.55
C THR A 60 -0.64 -9.21 4.74
N LYS A 61 -1.07 -8.80 5.96
CA LYS A 61 -0.24 -8.87 7.18
C LYS A 61 0.38 -10.25 7.39
N GLY A 62 -0.43 -11.31 7.38
CA GLY A 62 0.06 -12.66 7.66
C GLY A 62 1.10 -13.13 6.64
N VAL A 63 0.84 -12.84 5.36
CA VAL A 63 1.74 -13.18 4.25
C VAL A 63 3.06 -12.43 4.39
N LEU A 64 3.02 -11.12 4.64
CA LEU A 64 4.23 -10.30 4.72
C LEU A 64 5.09 -10.62 5.96
N LEU A 65 4.48 -11.09 7.05
CA LEU A 65 5.24 -11.61 8.19
C LEU A 65 6.00 -12.90 7.86
N GLU A 66 5.45 -13.79 7.05
CA GLU A 66 6.18 -14.97 6.57
C GLU A 66 7.26 -14.58 5.56
N VAL A 67 6.98 -13.64 4.65
CA VAL A 67 7.97 -13.09 3.72
C VAL A 67 9.16 -12.50 4.46
N LEU A 68 8.94 -11.75 5.56
CA LEU A 68 10.05 -11.25 6.39
C LEU A 68 10.97 -12.36 6.89
N LYS A 69 10.42 -13.50 7.33
CA LYS A 69 11.22 -14.65 7.78
C LYS A 69 11.99 -15.28 6.63
N MET A 70 11.37 -15.42 5.47
CA MET A 70 11.99 -15.99 4.26
C MET A 70 13.16 -15.11 3.78
N LEU A 71 12.96 -13.79 3.74
CA LEU A 71 14.03 -12.83 3.41
C LEU A 71 15.18 -12.88 4.43
N ALA A 72 14.86 -13.08 5.72
CA ALA A 72 15.88 -13.22 6.76
C ALA A 72 16.75 -14.46 6.53
N ALA A 73 16.15 -15.58 6.12
CA ALA A 73 16.87 -16.81 5.81
C ALA A 73 17.87 -16.64 4.66
N ASP A 74 17.59 -15.70 3.75
CA ASP A 74 18.47 -15.34 2.63
C ASP A 74 19.44 -14.18 2.96
N GLY A 75 19.46 -13.71 4.22
CA GLY A 75 20.33 -12.62 4.66
C GLY A 75 19.90 -11.22 4.21
N ILE A 76 18.66 -11.07 3.74
CA ILE A 76 18.09 -9.80 3.26
C ILE A 76 17.40 -9.09 4.43
N LYS A 77 17.82 -7.85 4.71
CA LYS A 77 17.22 -7.00 5.74
C LYS A 77 15.97 -6.35 5.20
N ALA A 78 14.85 -6.66 5.84
CA ALA A 78 13.54 -6.17 5.42
C ALA A 78 12.75 -5.59 6.59
N THR A 79 12.01 -4.53 6.30
CA THR A 79 10.98 -3.99 7.20
C THR A 79 9.60 -4.16 6.59
N PHE A 80 8.56 -4.20 7.42
CA PHE A 80 7.17 -4.21 6.98
C PHE A 80 6.36 -3.19 7.77
N LEU A 81 5.81 -2.21 7.06
CA LEU A 81 4.85 -1.24 7.56
C LEU A 81 3.42 -1.69 7.24
N GLN A 82 2.69 -2.14 8.25
CA GLN A 82 1.26 -2.42 8.12
C GLN A 82 0.46 -1.13 8.39
N VAL A 83 -0.29 -0.63 7.40
CA VAL A 83 -1.28 0.43 7.62
C VAL A 83 -2.57 -0.18 8.16
N VAL A 84 -3.05 0.31 9.30
CA VAL A 84 -4.25 -0.20 9.98
C VAL A 84 -5.46 0.71 9.73
N TYR A 85 -5.26 2.03 9.71
CA TYR A 85 -6.30 3.01 9.42
C TYR A 85 -5.96 3.81 8.17
N ILE A 86 -6.89 3.82 7.23
CA ILE A 86 -6.83 4.67 6.03
C ILE A 86 -7.33 6.08 6.34
N HIS A 87 -8.31 6.22 7.24
CA HIS A 87 -8.90 7.50 7.59
C HIS A 87 -9.24 7.55 9.11
N PRO A 88 -8.58 8.40 9.91
CA PRO A 88 -7.49 9.30 9.52
C PRO A 88 -6.24 8.55 9.07
N PHE A 89 -5.55 9.09 8.05
CA PHE A 89 -4.30 8.53 7.58
C PHE A 89 -3.14 8.98 8.49
N PRO A 90 -2.24 8.09 8.92
CA PRO A 90 -1.14 8.43 9.82
C PRO A 90 0.07 9.03 9.08
N GLU A 91 -0.13 10.19 8.45
CA GLU A 91 0.81 10.83 7.51
C GLU A 91 2.23 10.94 8.07
N LYS A 92 2.38 11.49 9.28
CA LYS A 92 3.69 11.73 9.93
C LYS A 92 4.47 10.43 10.14
N LYS A 93 3.80 9.39 10.65
CA LYS A 93 4.44 8.09 10.93
C LYS A 93 4.84 7.39 9.64
N VAL A 94 3.92 7.35 8.66
CA VAL A 94 4.21 6.75 7.35
C VAL A 94 5.37 7.47 6.66
N ALA A 95 5.38 8.81 6.68
CA ALA A 95 6.45 9.60 6.10
C ALA A 95 7.81 9.38 6.78
N GLU A 96 7.83 9.28 8.12
CA GLU A 96 9.05 9.00 8.88
C GLU A 96 9.67 7.65 8.53
N PHE A 97 8.85 6.61 8.32
CA PHE A 97 9.32 5.27 7.98
C PHE A 97 9.72 5.16 6.52
N LEU A 98 8.79 5.45 5.60
CA LEU A 98 9.02 5.24 4.17
C LEU A 98 10.00 6.24 3.55
N GLY A 99 10.11 7.44 4.12
CA GLY A 99 11.02 8.48 3.62
C GLY A 99 12.51 8.16 3.82
N LYS A 100 12.83 7.16 4.66
CA LYS A 100 14.19 6.70 4.93
C LYS A 100 14.53 5.39 4.22
N SER A 101 13.55 4.74 3.60
CA SER A 101 13.73 3.45 2.95
C SER A 101 14.42 3.60 1.60
N GLN A 102 15.32 2.66 1.28
CA GLN A 102 16.04 2.66 0.01
C GLN A 102 15.17 2.16 -1.15
N LEU A 103 14.28 1.22 -0.86
CA LEU A 103 13.32 0.62 -1.78
C LEU A 103 12.01 0.35 -1.04
N VAL A 104 10.89 0.88 -1.53
CA VAL A 104 9.56 0.63 -0.99
C VAL A 104 8.72 -0.21 -1.95
N ILE A 105 8.22 -1.35 -1.48
CA ILE A 105 7.33 -2.23 -2.25
C ILE A 105 5.97 -2.30 -1.55
N ASP A 106 4.92 -1.90 -2.26
CA ASP A 106 3.53 -2.05 -1.80
C ASP A 106 2.96 -3.40 -2.22
N VAL A 107 2.28 -4.09 -1.30
CA VAL A 107 1.66 -5.38 -1.54
C VAL A 107 0.20 -5.33 -1.13
N GLU A 108 -0.70 -5.40 -2.12
CA GLU A 108 -2.12 -5.28 -1.87
C GLU A 108 -3.06 -6.05 -2.80
N GLY A 109 -4.22 -6.40 -2.22
CA GLY A 109 -5.27 -7.21 -2.85
C GLY A 109 -6.20 -6.43 -3.79
N ASN A 110 -5.68 -5.47 -4.56
CA ASN A 110 -6.46 -4.72 -5.54
C ASN A 110 -5.66 -4.43 -6.81
N LYS A 111 -6.35 -4.00 -7.88
CA LYS A 111 -5.76 -3.81 -9.21
C LYS A 111 -4.96 -2.51 -9.34
N THR A 112 -5.36 -1.47 -8.62
CA THR A 112 -5.00 -0.08 -8.90
C THR A 112 -3.93 0.50 -7.99
N SER A 113 -3.40 -0.29 -7.08
CA SER A 113 -2.48 0.18 -6.04
C SER A 113 -3.06 1.35 -5.20
N GLN A 114 -4.25 1.17 -4.62
CA GLN A 114 -4.94 2.22 -3.87
C GLN A 114 -4.17 2.69 -2.63
N LEU A 115 -3.50 1.80 -1.92
CA LEU A 115 -2.71 2.20 -0.74
C LEU A 115 -1.52 3.06 -1.18
N ALA A 116 -0.79 2.67 -2.22
CA ALA A 116 0.26 3.49 -2.81
C ALA A 116 -0.22 4.89 -3.20
N GLN A 117 -1.42 5.00 -3.80
CA GLN A 117 -2.02 6.29 -4.17
C GLN A 117 -2.31 7.15 -2.93
N ILE A 118 -2.89 6.57 -1.87
CA ILE A 118 -3.18 7.30 -0.62
C ILE A 118 -1.87 7.75 0.05
N ILE A 119 -0.85 6.88 0.10
CA ILE A 119 0.48 7.24 0.62
C ILE A 119 1.03 8.43 -0.15
N ARG A 120 0.94 8.41 -1.48
CA ARG A 120 1.42 9.51 -2.33
C ARG A 120 0.64 10.80 -2.10
N GLU A 121 -0.68 10.72 -2.02
CA GLU A 121 -1.56 11.88 -1.76
C GLU A 121 -1.23 12.54 -0.41
N LYS A 122 -1.07 11.73 0.64
CA LYS A 122 -0.95 12.22 2.02
C LYS A 122 0.47 12.59 2.44
N THR A 123 1.48 11.96 1.84
CA THR A 123 2.89 12.13 2.27
C THR A 123 3.79 12.70 1.18
N GLY A 124 3.34 12.71 -0.07
CA GLY A 124 4.19 13.00 -1.22
C GLY A 124 5.21 11.91 -1.54
N ILE A 125 5.25 10.79 -0.81
CA ILE A 125 6.18 9.68 -1.08
C ILE A 125 5.63 8.84 -2.23
N ARG A 126 6.47 8.57 -3.25
CA ARG A 126 6.14 7.62 -4.31
C ARG A 126 6.61 6.24 -3.90
N ILE A 127 5.72 5.25 -3.98
CA ILE A 127 6.09 3.83 -3.86
C ILE A 127 6.91 3.43 -5.09
N ASP A 128 8.02 2.71 -4.88
CA ASP A 128 8.94 2.38 -5.96
C ASP A 128 8.44 1.21 -6.82
N LYS A 129 7.82 0.19 -6.21
CA LYS A 129 7.30 -1.01 -6.89
C LYS A 129 6.03 -1.53 -6.22
N THR A 130 5.19 -2.26 -6.95
CA THR A 130 3.95 -2.82 -6.41
C THR A 130 3.76 -4.30 -6.77
N ILE A 131 3.13 -5.05 -5.86
CA ILE A 131 2.71 -6.43 -6.05
C ILE A 131 1.20 -6.47 -5.80
N ASN A 132 0.44 -6.57 -6.89
CA ASN A 132 -1.01 -6.50 -6.87
C ASN A 132 -1.62 -7.87 -7.19
N LYS A 133 -2.64 -8.26 -6.42
CA LYS A 133 -3.43 -9.47 -6.71
C LYS A 133 -4.91 -9.18 -6.59
N TYR A 134 -5.70 -9.62 -7.56
CA TYR A 134 -7.13 -9.30 -7.65
C TYR A 134 -7.95 -10.44 -8.28
N ASP A 135 -7.46 -11.68 -8.19
CA ASP A 135 -8.14 -12.89 -8.65
C ASP A 135 -9.06 -13.53 -7.57
N GLY A 136 -9.20 -12.86 -6.42
CA GLY A 136 -10.01 -13.32 -5.29
C GLY A 136 -9.30 -14.35 -4.38
N ARG A 137 -8.07 -14.75 -4.69
CA ARG A 137 -7.27 -15.65 -3.84
C ARG A 137 -6.30 -14.88 -2.97
N ASN A 138 -5.94 -15.48 -1.84
CA ASN A 138 -4.87 -14.96 -0.99
C ASN A 138 -3.52 -15.00 -1.71
N PHE A 139 -2.60 -14.15 -1.26
CA PHE A 139 -1.20 -14.24 -1.66
C PHE A 139 -0.56 -15.50 -1.10
N ASP A 140 0.31 -16.11 -1.90
CA ASP A 140 1.22 -17.15 -1.44
C ASP A 140 2.51 -16.48 -0.95
N PRO A 141 2.96 -16.72 0.29
CA PRO A 141 4.19 -16.11 0.82
C PRO A 141 5.45 -16.45 0.00
N ASP A 142 5.54 -17.66 -0.56
CA ASP A 142 6.70 -18.06 -1.37
C ASP A 142 6.76 -17.23 -2.65
N ASP A 143 5.64 -17.11 -3.36
CA ASP A 143 5.52 -16.31 -4.58
C ASP A 143 5.88 -14.82 -4.32
N VAL A 144 5.40 -14.27 -3.20
CA VAL A 144 5.69 -12.86 -2.82
C VAL A 144 7.17 -12.71 -2.47
N ALA A 145 7.76 -13.63 -1.71
CA ALA A 145 9.17 -13.57 -1.34
C ALA A 145 10.09 -13.69 -2.56
N GLU A 146 9.78 -14.57 -3.51
CA GLU A 146 10.51 -14.68 -4.79
C GLU A 146 10.41 -13.37 -5.59
N THR A 147 9.19 -12.83 -5.72
CA THR A 147 8.96 -11.56 -6.43
C THR A 147 9.73 -10.39 -5.78
N VAL A 148 9.74 -10.29 -4.45
CA VAL A 148 10.51 -9.26 -3.73
C VAL A 148 12.00 -9.40 -4.00
N LYS A 149 12.54 -10.62 -3.99
CA LYS A 149 13.96 -10.89 -4.28
C LYS A 149 14.34 -10.48 -5.71
N GLU A 150 13.49 -10.80 -6.69
CA GLU A 150 13.68 -10.34 -8.07
C GLU A 150 13.68 -8.81 -8.16
N MET A 151 12.79 -8.15 -7.43
CA MET A 151 12.66 -6.70 -7.44
C MET A 151 13.87 -5.96 -6.86
N ILE A 152 14.50 -6.48 -5.79
CA ILE A 152 15.70 -5.90 -5.18
C ILE A 152 16.86 -5.82 -6.18
N GLY A 153 17.00 -6.81 -7.07
CA GLY A 153 18.07 -6.85 -8.09
C GLY A 153 17.83 -5.97 -9.33
N THR A 154 16.65 -5.35 -9.47
CA THR A 154 16.32 -4.56 -10.67
C THR A 154 16.49 -3.05 -10.44
N ASN A 155 17.50 -2.47 -11.09
CA ASN A 155 17.67 -1.02 -11.12
C ASN A 155 16.55 -0.36 -11.95
N GLY A 156 15.74 0.48 -11.31
CA GLY A 156 14.70 1.28 -11.95
C GLY A 156 13.51 1.55 -11.03
N LYS A 157 13.08 2.82 -10.96
CA LYS A 157 11.76 3.25 -10.45
C LYS A 157 10.67 3.04 -11.52
N ASP A 158 10.76 1.90 -12.19
CA ASP A 158 9.80 1.52 -13.20
C ASP A 158 8.58 0.96 -12.48
N ASP A 159 7.39 1.34 -12.93
CA ASP A 159 6.09 0.88 -12.42
C ASP A 159 5.86 -0.59 -12.81
N LYS A 160 6.78 -1.48 -12.39
CA LYS A 160 6.61 -2.92 -12.51
C LYS A 160 5.54 -3.33 -11.51
N ASN A 161 4.30 -3.25 -11.96
CA ASN A 161 3.16 -3.86 -11.30
C ASN A 161 3.24 -5.36 -11.57
N TYR A 162 3.67 -6.15 -10.59
CA TYR A 162 3.51 -7.60 -10.71
C TYR A 162 2.04 -7.92 -10.47
N THR A 163 1.33 -8.27 -11.54
CA THR A 163 -0.09 -8.65 -11.51
C THR A 163 -0.22 -10.14 -11.83
N ASN A 164 -0.81 -10.89 -10.90
CA ASN A 164 -1.01 -12.34 -10.93
C ASN A 164 0.28 -13.19 -10.89
N GLY A 165 0.66 -13.57 -9.67
CA GLY A 165 1.42 -14.79 -9.46
C GLY A 165 0.64 -15.99 -10.01
N ASN A 166 1.10 -16.52 -11.13
CA ASN A 166 0.65 -17.82 -11.61
C ASN A 166 1.10 -18.83 -10.54
N GLY A 167 0.18 -19.27 -9.69
CA GLY A 167 0.43 -20.42 -8.82
C GLY A 167 0.89 -21.58 -9.69
N ARG A 168 2.20 -21.85 -9.66
CA ARG A 168 2.90 -22.93 -10.38
C ARG A 168 2.54 -23.05 -11.88
N ASN A 169 3.31 -22.40 -12.75
CA ASN A 169 3.50 -22.87 -14.12
C ASN A 169 4.98 -22.80 -14.54
N LYS A 170 5.76 -23.79 -14.07
CA LYS A 170 6.93 -24.27 -14.81
C LYS A 170 6.46 -25.25 -15.89
N SER A 171 5.86 -24.74 -16.97
CA SER A 171 5.89 -25.32 -18.32
C SER A 171 4.98 -24.50 -19.25
N GLU A 172 5.32 -24.53 -20.54
CA GLU A 172 4.60 -23.91 -21.67
C GLU A 172 4.95 -22.45 -22.01
N LYS A 173 6.09 -22.32 -22.69
CA LYS A 173 6.23 -21.35 -23.78
C LYS A 173 5.18 -21.66 -24.86
N THR A 174 4.07 -20.93 -24.89
CA THR A 174 3.35 -20.68 -26.15
C THR A 174 2.87 -19.24 -26.18
N GLY A 175 3.28 -18.51 -27.22
CA GLY A 175 3.00 -17.10 -27.36
C GLY A 175 1.53 -16.82 -27.70
N LYS A 176 0.89 -15.99 -26.89
CA LYS A 176 -0.18 -15.10 -27.32
C LYS A 176 0.07 -13.74 -26.69
N LYS A 177 0.20 -12.70 -27.52
CA LYS A 177 0.24 -11.31 -27.08
C LYS A 177 -1.16 -10.92 -26.60
N ASP A 178 -1.29 -10.65 -25.32
CA ASP A 178 -2.50 -10.00 -24.81
C ASP A 178 -2.52 -8.54 -25.29
N LYS A 179 -3.65 -8.11 -25.83
CA LYS A 179 -3.85 -6.76 -26.36
C LYS A 179 -3.87 -5.77 -25.19
N GLU A 180 -2.99 -4.78 -25.27
CA GLU A 180 -2.94 -3.61 -24.41
C GLU A 180 -4.25 -2.81 -24.57
N ILE A 181 -5.03 -2.69 -23.49
CA ILE A 181 -6.27 -1.91 -23.47
C ILE A 181 -5.88 -0.47 -23.11
N ASN A 182 -6.05 0.47 -24.05
CA ASN A 182 -5.79 1.89 -23.86
C ASN A 182 -7.05 2.58 -23.30
N PRO A 183 -7.08 3.03 -22.03
CA PRO A 183 -8.29 3.54 -21.38
C PRO A 183 -8.85 4.82 -21.99
N VAL A 184 -8.06 5.53 -22.82
CA VAL A 184 -8.43 6.84 -23.37
C VAL A 184 -9.32 6.71 -24.61
N GLU A 185 -9.18 5.64 -25.41
CA GLU A 185 -9.95 5.48 -26.66
C GLU A 185 -11.35 4.90 -26.46
N ASP A 186 -11.58 4.17 -25.36
CA ASP A 186 -12.87 3.50 -25.09
C ASP A 186 -13.93 4.43 -24.46
N ILE A 187 -13.55 5.64 -24.04
CA ILE A 187 -14.47 6.64 -23.47
C ILE A 187 -15.21 7.41 -24.57
N GLU A 188 -14.66 7.52 -25.79
CA GLU A 188 -15.28 8.24 -26.90
C GLU A 188 -16.36 7.44 -27.65
N LYS A 189 -16.67 6.22 -27.20
CA LYS A 189 -17.68 5.33 -27.83
C LYS A 189 -18.90 5.03 -26.94
N ILE A 190 -19.11 5.79 -25.87
CA ILE A 190 -20.32 5.75 -25.04
C ILE A 190 -21.15 7.01 -25.30
#